data_AF-H1VTR8-F1
#
_entry.id   AF-H1VTR8-F1
#
_cell.length_a   1.000
_cell.length_b   1.000
_cell.length_c   1.000
_cell.angle_alpha   90.00
_cell.angle_beta   90.00
_cell.angle_gamma   90.00
#
_symmetry.space_group_name_H-M   'P 1'
#
loop_
_entity.id
_entity.type
_entity.pdbx_description
1 polymer ?
#
loop_
_entity_poly.entity_id
_entity_poly.type
_entity_poly.pdbx_seq_one_letter_code
_entity_poly.pdbx_strand_id
1 'polypeptide(L)'
;MRDIHFTAAGMDPLESWTVRNSCPDPISELEGNQQFEPGHWWLNLACAQRDGIIGTAVEKPTKGKYGVTALPLLTGCEEHVRGKLYRYVREGRLSDMHVSLLTQVGTQIRILRGYRLKSTLAPQAGVRYDGLYTIRQYGNKLGAATDKYRLELLLEHVDGQKSLEEVQKVPRPSQMDDWQTFKKVEAEMVRQRKGDDGLLDFKMLKEEERIDREHWRRSSEFRATLGQEVCGLGLTMPA
;
A
#
# COMPACT_ATOMS: atom_id res chain seq x y z
N MET A 1 8.15 14.63 -14.44
CA MET A 1 8.65 14.82 -13.05
C MET A 1 8.97 16.29 -12.80
N ARG A 2 7.98 17.17 -12.84
CA ARG A 2 8.13 18.52 -12.28
C ARG A 2 7.76 18.40 -10.79
N ASP A 3 8.48 19.14 -9.94
CA ASP A 3 8.19 19.36 -8.50
C ASP A 3 8.52 18.22 -7.51
N ILE A 4 9.18 17.14 -7.96
CA ILE A 4 9.61 16.02 -7.10
C ILE A 4 11.13 15.84 -7.21
N HIS A 5 11.80 15.63 -6.08
CA HIS A 5 13.24 15.43 -6.01
C HIS A 5 13.59 14.08 -5.40
N PHE A 6 14.55 13.41 -6.04
CA PHE A 6 15.20 12.27 -5.45
C PHE A 6 16.02 12.73 -4.23
N THR A 7 15.94 12.00 -3.13
CA THR A 7 16.70 12.23 -1.90
C THR A 7 17.33 10.90 -1.50
N ALA A 8 18.66 10.81 -1.62
CA ALA A 8 19.42 9.61 -1.27
C ALA A 8 19.57 9.42 0.26
N ALA A 9 18.89 10.24 1.07
CA ALA A 9 19.06 10.34 2.51
C ALA A 9 18.36 9.22 3.31
N GLY A 10 17.44 8.47 2.70
CA GLY A 10 16.76 7.35 3.35
C GLY A 10 17.50 6.02 3.16
N MET A 11 17.54 5.20 4.21
CA MET A 11 17.81 3.76 4.10
C MET A 11 16.65 3.02 3.42
N ASP A 12 15.44 3.58 3.46
CA ASP A 12 14.24 3.00 2.84
C ASP A 12 14.07 3.49 1.39
N PRO A 13 14.05 2.60 0.38
CA PRO A 13 13.77 2.97 -1.00
C PRO A 13 12.41 3.68 -1.19
N LEU A 14 11.46 3.52 -0.26
CA LEU A 14 10.15 4.16 -0.28
C LEU A 14 10.17 5.67 -0.02
N GLU A 15 11.20 6.18 0.67
CA GLU A 15 11.33 7.60 1.05
C GLU A 15 12.32 8.36 0.15
N SER A 16 12.69 7.74 -0.97
CA SER A 16 13.70 8.28 -1.88
C SER A 16 13.22 9.45 -2.73
N TRP A 17 11.94 9.83 -2.65
CA TRP A 17 11.35 10.93 -3.41
C TRP A 17 10.56 11.88 -2.50
N THR A 18 10.80 13.19 -2.63
CA THR A 18 10.16 14.25 -1.83
C THR A 18 9.62 15.38 -2.71
N VAL A 19 8.57 16.06 -2.25
CA VAL A 19 7.92 17.17 -2.97
C VAL A 19 8.44 18.51 -2.42
N ARG A 20 8.82 19.44 -3.31
CA ARG A 20 9.43 20.73 -2.92
C ARG A 20 8.41 21.77 -2.47
N ASN A 21 7.23 21.76 -3.08
CA ASN A 21 6.12 22.67 -2.79
C ASN A 21 4.85 21.85 -2.53
N SER A 22 4.39 21.84 -1.29
CA SER A 22 3.06 21.34 -0.94
C SER A 22 2.01 22.21 -1.64
N CYS A 23 0.96 21.60 -2.23
CA CYS A 23 -0.18 22.38 -2.71
C CYS A 23 -0.72 23.29 -1.59
N PRO A 24 -1.00 24.58 -1.87
CA PRO A 24 -1.46 25.54 -0.86
C PRO A 24 -2.86 25.21 -0.31
N ASP A 25 -3.67 24.45 -1.05
CA ASP A 25 -4.95 23.91 -0.58
C ASP A 25 -4.83 22.39 -0.37
N PRO A 26 -4.84 21.89 0.88
CA PRO A 26 -4.64 20.48 1.14
C PRO A 26 -5.95 19.72 0.90
N ILE A 27 -6.27 19.44 -0.36
CA ILE A 27 -7.35 18.51 -0.74
C ILE A 27 -7.17 17.15 -0.04
N SER A 28 -5.91 16.81 0.28
CA SER A 28 -5.50 15.66 1.08
C SER A 28 -6.13 15.63 2.48
N GLU A 29 -6.47 16.78 3.05
CA GLU A 29 -7.08 16.93 4.38
C GLU A 29 -8.61 16.92 4.38
N LEU A 30 -9.23 16.88 3.19
CA LEU A 30 -10.67 16.75 3.05
C LEU A 30 -11.09 15.28 3.06
N GLU A 31 -12.26 14.98 3.61
CA GLU A 31 -12.82 13.61 3.72
C GLU A 31 -13.44 13.13 2.39
N GLY A 32 -13.66 11.82 2.21
CA GLY A 32 -14.33 11.28 1.02
C GLY A 32 -13.48 11.24 -0.26
N ASN A 33 -14.12 11.07 -1.43
CA ASN A 33 -13.43 10.91 -2.72
C ASN A 33 -12.90 12.24 -3.28
N GLN A 34 -13.58 13.35 -2.99
CA GLN A 34 -13.27 14.66 -3.55
C GLN A 34 -13.14 14.59 -5.08
N GLN A 35 -12.01 15.01 -5.63
CA GLN A 35 -11.69 14.98 -7.07
C GLN A 35 -11.05 13.66 -7.53
N PHE A 36 -10.86 12.69 -6.64
CA PHE A 36 -10.17 11.44 -6.96
C PHE A 36 -11.16 10.31 -7.21
N GLU A 37 -10.92 9.57 -8.28
CA GLU A 37 -11.68 8.36 -8.60
C GLU A 37 -10.86 7.10 -8.28
N PRO A 38 -11.49 6.04 -7.74
CA PRO A 38 -10.82 4.77 -7.56
C PRO A 38 -10.23 4.26 -8.90
N GLY A 39 -8.97 3.84 -8.86
CA GLY A 39 -8.18 3.50 -10.03
C GLY A 39 -7.23 4.60 -10.49
N HIS A 40 -7.21 5.79 -9.87
CA HIS A 40 -6.07 6.70 -10.04
C HIS A 40 -4.77 6.03 -9.58
N TRP A 41 -3.70 6.27 -10.34
CA TRP A 41 -2.44 5.56 -10.20
C TRP A 41 -1.25 6.49 -10.33
N TRP A 42 -0.24 6.26 -9.49
CA TRP A 42 0.98 7.04 -9.42
C TRP A 42 2.21 6.13 -9.42
N LEU A 43 3.34 6.66 -9.89
CA LEU A 43 4.61 5.94 -9.86
C LEU A 43 5.10 5.71 -8.42
N ASN A 44 4.95 6.68 -7.54
CA ASN A 44 5.38 6.61 -6.14
C ASN A 44 4.49 7.50 -5.25
N LEU A 45 4.69 7.44 -3.92
CA LEU A 45 3.93 8.28 -2.98
C LEU A 45 4.21 9.77 -3.18
N ALA A 46 5.39 10.17 -3.64
CA ALA A 46 5.68 11.58 -3.88
C ALA A 46 4.82 12.16 -5.01
N CYS A 47 4.55 11.38 -6.05
CA CYS A 47 3.59 11.74 -7.10
C CYS A 47 2.17 11.85 -6.53
N ALA A 48 1.76 10.93 -5.64
CA ALA A 48 0.47 10.98 -4.98
C ALA A 48 0.35 12.20 -4.04
N GLN A 49 1.43 12.56 -3.32
CA GLN A 49 1.46 13.75 -2.48
C GLN A 49 1.37 15.02 -3.31
N ARG A 50 2.12 15.10 -4.42
CA ARG A 50 2.07 16.24 -5.35
C ARG A 50 0.66 16.47 -5.90
N ASP A 51 -0.05 15.40 -6.22
CA ASP A 51 -1.42 15.48 -6.74
C ASP A 51 -2.46 15.70 -5.63
N GLY A 52 -2.03 15.72 -4.35
CA GLY A 52 -2.83 16.13 -3.22
C GLY A 52 -3.77 15.05 -2.66
N ILE A 53 -3.61 13.76 -3.00
CA ILE A 53 -4.44 12.70 -2.40
C ILE A 53 -3.98 12.33 -0.98
N ILE A 54 -2.69 12.51 -0.71
CA ILE A 54 -2.03 12.27 0.59
C ILE A 54 -1.21 13.49 1.00
N GLY A 55 -1.01 13.67 2.31
CA GLY A 55 -0.25 14.80 2.86
C GLY A 55 1.26 14.58 2.92
N THR A 56 1.74 13.34 2.83
CA THR A 56 3.17 12.98 2.98
C THR A 56 3.59 11.90 2.01
N ALA A 57 4.81 11.99 1.46
CA ALA A 57 5.44 10.94 0.62
C ALA A 57 5.93 9.71 1.41
N VAL A 58 5.62 9.63 2.70
CA VAL A 58 5.96 8.51 3.59
C VAL A 58 4.72 7.67 3.82
N GLU A 59 4.89 6.36 4.08
CA GLU A 59 3.82 5.44 4.45
C GLU A 59 3.27 5.75 5.86
N LYS A 60 2.59 6.90 5.98
CA LYS A 60 1.93 7.37 7.19
C LYS A 60 0.52 7.85 6.86
N PRO A 61 -0.44 7.73 7.81
CA PRO A 61 -1.78 8.25 7.63
C PRO A 61 -1.75 9.76 7.42
N THR A 62 -2.52 10.24 6.45
CA THR A 62 -2.76 11.66 6.25
C THR A 62 -3.80 12.14 7.25
N LYS A 63 -3.47 13.18 8.00
CA LYS A 63 -4.37 13.79 9.01
C LYS A 63 -5.02 15.02 8.40
N GLY A 64 -6.34 15.04 8.38
CA GLY A 64 -7.14 16.23 8.09
C GLY A 64 -7.63 16.91 9.37
N LYS A 65 -8.50 17.91 9.18
CA LYS A 65 -9.05 18.73 10.27
C LYS A 65 -9.83 17.93 11.33
N TYR A 66 -10.53 16.88 10.92
CA TYR A 66 -11.45 16.12 11.77
C TYR A 66 -11.00 14.67 12.04
N GLY A 67 -9.88 14.24 11.45
CA GLY A 67 -9.45 12.85 11.59
C GLY A 67 -8.39 12.44 10.57
N VAL A 68 -8.30 11.12 10.32
CA VAL A 68 -7.45 10.59 9.26
C VAL A 68 -8.27 10.53 7.97
N THR A 69 -7.70 10.99 6.87
CA THR A 69 -8.39 11.10 5.58
C THR A 69 -7.90 10.06 4.57
N ALA A 70 -6.63 9.68 4.65
CA ALA A 70 -6.02 8.72 3.74
C ALA A 70 -4.98 7.85 4.45
N LEU A 71 -4.90 6.58 4.04
CA LEU A 71 -3.94 5.60 4.53
C LEU A 71 -3.26 4.90 3.34
N PRO A 72 -1.96 5.14 3.12
CA PRO A 72 -1.16 4.34 2.20
C PRO A 72 -0.77 3.01 2.85
N LEU A 73 -1.03 1.91 2.12
CA LEU A 73 -0.64 0.54 2.42
C LEU A 73 0.42 0.11 1.40
N LEU A 74 1.70 0.34 1.72
CA LEU A 74 2.83 -0.02 0.87
C LEU A 74 3.53 -1.29 1.34
N THR A 75 3.59 -1.49 2.66
CA THR A 75 4.26 -2.61 3.32
C THR A 75 3.29 -3.33 4.23
N GLY A 76 3.67 -4.53 4.68
CA GLY A 76 2.80 -5.42 5.46
C GLY A 76 2.05 -6.42 4.59
N CYS A 77 1.06 -7.06 5.21
CA CYS A 77 0.28 -8.15 4.65
C CYS A 77 -1.20 -7.79 4.68
N GLU A 78 -1.93 -8.05 3.61
CA GLU A 78 -3.38 -7.90 3.56
C GLU A 78 -4.02 -9.21 3.09
N GLU A 79 -5.04 -9.64 3.84
CA GLU A 79 -5.77 -10.87 3.58
C GLU A 79 -7.27 -10.58 3.45
N HIS A 80 -7.91 -11.25 2.51
CA HIS A 80 -9.37 -11.22 2.39
C HIS A 80 -10.00 -12.03 3.51
N VAL A 81 -10.95 -11.45 4.26
CA VAL A 81 -11.64 -12.13 5.35
C VAL A 81 -12.99 -12.66 4.89
N ARG A 82 -13.87 -11.76 4.43
CA ARG A 82 -15.22 -12.10 3.95
C ARG A 82 -15.83 -10.93 3.19
N GLY A 83 -16.49 -11.19 2.06
CA GLY A 83 -17.30 -10.19 1.36
C GLY A 83 -16.50 -8.96 0.93
N LYS A 84 -16.64 -7.84 1.64
CA LYS A 84 -15.90 -6.58 1.39
C LYS A 84 -14.90 -6.24 2.50
N LEU A 85 -14.63 -7.20 3.37
CA LEU A 85 -13.83 -7.06 4.58
C LEU A 85 -12.42 -7.62 4.37
N TYR A 86 -11.43 -6.80 4.67
CA TYR A 86 -10.01 -7.07 4.51
C TYR A 86 -9.28 -6.85 5.82
N ARG A 87 -8.36 -7.75 6.14
CA ARG A 87 -7.50 -7.63 7.31
C ARG A 87 -6.12 -7.21 6.85
N TYR A 88 -5.67 -6.06 7.32
CA TYR A 88 -4.31 -5.58 7.11
C TYR A 88 -3.48 -5.77 8.37
N VAL A 89 -2.29 -6.31 8.22
CA VAL A 89 -1.33 -6.56 9.31
C VAL A 89 0.02 -5.95 8.96
N ARG A 90 0.56 -5.17 9.89
CA ARG A 90 1.91 -4.60 9.79
C ARG A 90 2.69 -4.88 11.06
N GLU A 91 3.94 -5.27 10.91
CA GLU A 91 4.85 -5.48 12.03
C GLU A 91 6.02 -4.49 11.94
N GLY A 92 6.43 -3.91 13.07
CA GLY A 92 7.47 -2.89 13.05
C GLY A 92 7.70 -2.23 14.41
N ARG A 93 8.26 -1.02 14.36
CA ARG A 93 8.44 -0.18 15.55
C ARG A 93 7.13 0.51 15.90
N LEU A 94 7.04 1.06 17.12
CA LEU A 94 5.86 1.80 17.56
C LEU A 94 5.52 2.99 16.64
N SER A 95 6.54 3.62 16.03
CA SER A 95 6.37 4.69 15.03
C SER A 95 5.54 4.27 13.81
N ASP A 96 5.54 2.97 13.51
CA ASP A 96 4.98 2.39 12.29
C ASP A 96 3.54 1.90 12.52
N MET A 97 3.07 1.91 13.79
CA MET A 97 1.78 1.36 14.20
C MET A 97 0.60 2.30 14.00
N HIS A 98 0.81 3.48 13.43
CA HIS A 98 -0.26 4.42 13.04
C HIS A 98 -1.30 4.67 14.14
N VAL A 99 -0.83 4.95 15.37
CA VAL A 99 -1.67 5.08 16.58
C VAL A 99 -2.83 6.07 16.43
N SER A 100 -2.73 7.04 15.50
CA SER A 100 -3.84 7.96 15.18
C SER A 100 -5.10 7.27 14.64
N LEU A 101 -5.00 6.03 14.13
CA LEU A 101 -6.16 5.28 13.65
C LEU A 101 -7.03 4.71 14.77
N LEU A 102 -6.52 4.66 16.02
CA LEU A 102 -7.25 4.16 17.17
C LEU A 102 -8.57 4.92 17.40
N THR A 103 -8.58 6.23 17.15
CA THR A 103 -9.75 7.10 17.33
C THR A 103 -10.63 7.20 16.08
N GLN A 104 -10.30 6.45 15.02
CA GLN A 104 -10.91 6.56 13.69
C GLN A 104 -11.76 5.33 13.33
N VAL A 105 -12.06 4.47 14.30
CA VAL A 105 -12.97 3.34 14.09
C VAL A 105 -14.36 3.89 13.75
N GLY A 106 -14.93 3.41 12.64
CA GLY A 106 -16.19 3.84 12.08
C GLY A 106 -16.09 4.96 11.04
N THR A 107 -14.92 5.57 10.85
CA THR A 107 -14.74 6.62 9.83
C THR A 107 -14.36 6.01 8.48
N GLN A 108 -14.69 6.74 7.41
CA GLN A 108 -14.33 6.39 6.03
C GLN A 108 -13.02 7.08 5.65
N ILE A 109 -12.06 6.30 5.17
CA ILE A 109 -10.74 6.78 4.77
C ILE A 109 -10.38 6.32 3.36
N ARG A 110 -9.60 7.13 2.65
CA ARG A 110 -9.04 6.77 1.35
C ARG A 110 -7.93 5.72 1.53
N ILE A 111 -8.01 4.59 0.83
CA ILE A 111 -6.95 3.58 0.85
C ILE A 111 -6.14 3.64 -0.43
N LEU A 112 -4.82 3.76 -0.30
CA LEU A 112 -3.88 3.63 -1.41
C LEU A 112 -3.09 2.34 -1.23
N ARG A 113 -3.04 1.48 -2.24
CA ARG A 113 -2.24 0.24 -2.22
C ARG A 113 -0.99 0.38 -3.06
N GLY A 114 0.15 -0.02 -2.50
CA GLY A 114 1.44 -0.02 -3.18
C GLY A 114 1.80 -1.38 -3.77
N TYR A 115 2.64 -1.38 -4.80
CA TYR A 115 3.09 -2.62 -5.45
C TYR A 115 3.89 -3.55 -4.54
N ARG A 116 4.46 -3.04 -3.46
CA ARG A 116 5.24 -3.81 -2.47
C ARG A 116 4.38 -4.49 -1.42
N LEU A 117 3.09 -4.15 -1.33
CA LEU A 117 2.19 -4.72 -0.35
C LEU A 117 1.99 -6.21 -0.64
N LYS A 118 2.10 -7.06 0.39
CA LYS A 118 1.79 -8.49 0.29
C LYS A 118 0.26 -8.66 0.34
N SER A 119 -0.38 -8.46 -0.81
CA SER A 119 -1.83 -8.53 -0.98
C SER A 119 -2.18 -9.07 -2.36
N THR A 120 -3.33 -9.76 -2.48
CA THR A 120 -3.92 -10.12 -3.77
C THR A 120 -4.45 -8.89 -4.52
N LEU A 121 -4.77 -7.82 -3.80
CA LEU A 121 -5.30 -6.57 -4.36
C LEU A 121 -4.20 -5.57 -4.75
N ALA A 122 -2.95 -5.81 -4.35
CA ALA A 122 -1.86 -4.88 -4.62
C ALA A 122 -1.67 -4.67 -6.13
N PRO A 123 -1.47 -3.41 -6.59
CA PRO A 123 -1.21 -3.15 -8.00
C PRO A 123 0.12 -3.79 -8.43
N GLN A 124 0.24 -4.11 -9.73
CA GLN A 124 1.46 -4.72 -10.27
C GLN A 124 2.67 -3.77 -10.23
N ALA A 125 2.41 -2.46 -10.28
CA ALA A 125 3.39 -1.39 -10.28
C ALA A 125 2.84 -0.16 -9.54
N GLY A 126 3.74 0.70 -9.05
CA GLY A 126 3.39 2.00 -8.45
C GLY A 126 2.49 1.94 -7.22
N VAL A 127 1.66 2.97 -7.07
CA VAL A 127 0.67 3.17 -6.00
C VAL A 127 -0.68 3.46 -6.64
N ARG A 128 -1.72 2.75 -6.21
CA ARG A 128 -3.09 2.90 -6.75
C ARG A 128 -4.04 3.33 -5.65
N TYR A 129 -4.95 4.24 -5.95
CA TYR A 129 -6.07 4.57 -5.08
C TYR A 129 -7.22 3.59 -5.29
N ASP A 130 -7.65 2.93 -4.23
CA ASP A 130 -8.64 1.85 -4.30
C ASP A 130 -10.03 2.24 -3.80
N GLY A 131 -10.20 3.51 -3.42
CA GLY A 131 -11.47 4.04 -2.93
C GLY A 131 -11.54 4.19 -1.41
N LEU A 132 -12.76 4.37 -0.92
CA LEU A 132 -13.08 4.57 0.49
C LEU A 132 -13.29 3.25 1.20
N TYR A 133 -12.74 3.16 2.42
CA TYR A 133 -12.92 2.05 3.32
C TYR A 133 -13.33 2.55 4.70
N THR A 134 -14.23 1.82 5.35
CA THR A 134 -14.57 2.03 6.77
C THR A 134 -13.62 1.24 7.64
N ILE A 135 -12.99 1.89 8.64
CA ILE A 135 -12.22 1.16 9.66
C ILE A 135 -13.20 0.48 10.61
N ARG A 136 -13.30 -0.84 10.57
CA ARG A 136 -14.16 -1.61 11.49
C ARG A 136 -13.47 -1.93 12.80
N GLN A 137 -12.16 -2.12 12.77
CA GLN A 137 -11.39 -2.46 13.96
C GLN A 137 -9.95 -1.97 13.84
N TYR A 138 -9.41 -1.52 14.97
CA TYR A 138 -8.01 -1.25 15.16
C TYR A 138 -7.49 -2.13 16.31
N GLY A 139 -6.34 -2.77 16.11
CA GLY A 139 -5.63 -3.53 17.12
C GLY A 139 -4.14 -3.25 17.06
N ASN A 140 -3.51 -3.09 18.23
CA ASN A 140 -2.05 -3.02 18.35
C ASN A 140 -1.62 -3.94 19.49
N LYS A 141 -0.64 -4.80 19.23
CA LYS A 141 -0.07 -5.73 20.23
C LYS A 141 1.44 -5.76 20.12
N LEU A 142 2.12 -5.79 21.26
CA LEU A 142 3.55 -6.10 21.29
C LEU A 142 3.74 -7.61 21.16
N GLY A 143 4.50 -8.05 20.16
CA GLY A 143 4.85 -9.44 19.97
C GLY A 143 5.81 -9.92 21.05
N ALA A 144 5.34 -10.80 21.93
CA ALA A 144 6.14 -11.29 23.07
C ALA A 144 7.45 -11.99 22.67
N ALA A 145 7.51 -12.56 21.46
CA ALA A 145 8.69 -13.29 20.96
C ALA A 145 9.62 -12.45 20.07
N THR A 146 9.11 -11.40 19.43
CA THR A 146 9.83 -10.65 18.38
C THR A 146 10.23 -9.24 18.80
N ASP A 147 9.74 -8.76 19.96
CA ASP A 147 9.88 -7.37 20.43
C ASP A 147 9.46 -6.32 19.37
N LYS A 148 8.56 -6.73 18.48
CA LYS A 148 7.99 -5.88 17.43
C LYS A 148 6.53 -5.64 17.72
N TYR A 149 6.07 -4.43 17.45
CA TYR A 149 4.64 -4.14 17.50
C TYR A 149 3.97 -4.68 16.24
N ARG A 150 2.77 -5.23 16.43
CA ARG A 150 1.90 -5.72 15.38
C ARG A 150 0.62 -4.89 15.37
N LEU A 151 0.43 -4.14 14.29
CA LEU A 151 -0.79 -3.43 13.94
C LEU A 151 -1.69 -4.38 13.15
N GLU A 152 -2.97 -4.43 13.53
CA GLU A 152 -4.02 -5.13 12.82
C GLU A 152 -5.19 -4.18 12.57
N LEU A 153 -5.57 -4.02 11.30
CA LEU A 153 -6.72 -3.23 10.87
C LEU A 153 -7.72 -4.13 10.17
N LEU A 154 -9.00 -3.90 10.46
CA LEU A 154 -10.10 -4.50 9.72
C LEU A 154 -10.77 -3.40 8.90
N LEU A 155 -10.69 -3.54 7.58
CA LEU A 155 -11.10 -2.53 6.61
C LEU A 155 -12.27 -3.06 5.78
N GLU A 156 -13.35 -2.29 5.68
CA GLU A 156 -14.51 -2.65 4.87
C GLU A 156 -14.67 -1.70 3.68
N HIS A 157 -14.65 -2.23 2.46
CA HIS A 157 -14.82 -1.45 1.24
C HIS A 157 -16.24 -0.86 1.17
N VAL A 158 -16.32 0.45 0.95
CA VAL A 158 -17.59 1.20 0.88
C VAL A 158 -18.28 0.96 -0.47
N ASP A 159 -19.62 0.95 -0.45
CA ASP A 159 -20.46 0.77 -1.64
C ASP A 159 -20.77 2.07 -2.38
N GLY A 160 -21.21 1.96 -3.64
CA GLY A 160 -21.54 3.12 -4.47
C GLY A 160 -20.34 3.79 -5.16
N GLN A 161 -19.14 3.21 -5.03
CA GLN A 161 -17.95 3.57 -5.80
C GLN A 161 -17.60 2.47 -6.81
N LYS A 162 -16.61 2.76 -7.66
CA LYS A 162 -16.10 1.81 -8.66
C LYS A 162 -15.76 0.46 -8.03
N SER A 163 -16.12 -0.63 -8.70
CA SER A 163 -15.89 -1.97 -8.15
C SER A 163 -14.39 -2.26 -8.06
N LEU A 164 -14.02 -3.02 -7.03
CA LEU A 164 -12.63 -3.41 -6.80
C LEU A 164 -12.07 -4.25 -7.97
N GLU A 165 -12.91 -4.99 -8.68
CA GLU A 165 -12.52 -5.76 -9.87
C GLU A 165 -12.09 -4.85 -11.02
N GLU A 166 -12.78 -3.72 -11.22
CA GLU A 166 -12.40 -2.75 -12.26
C GLU A 166 -11.15 -1.96 -11.86
N VAL A 167 -11.02 -1.63 -10.58
CA VAL A 167 -9.84 -0.95 -10.03
C VAL A 167 -8.59 -1.83 -10.15
N GLN A 168 -8.73 -3.15 -9.97
CA GLN A 168 -7.64 -4.11 -10.12
C GLN A 168 -7.05 -4.20 -11.54
N LYS A 169 -7.78 -3.75 -12.57
CA LYS A 169 -7.28 -3.67 -13.95
C LYS A 169 -6.24 -2.55 -14.13
N VAL A 170 -6.05 -1.70 -13.13
CA VAL A 170 -5.01 -0.67 -13.09
C VAL A 170 -3.81 -1.21 -12.30
N PRO A 171 -2.58 -1.08 -12.79
CA PRO A 171 -2.11 -0.26 -13.92
C PRO A 171 -2.44 -0.82 -15.31
N ARG A 172 -2.72 0.08 -16.26
CA ARG A 172 -2.91 -0.21 -17.70
C ARG A 172 -1.56 -0.54 -18.36
N PRO A 173 -1.55 -1.21 -19.54
CA PRO A 173 -0.31 -1.50 -20.26
C PRO A 173 0.59 -0.28 -20.48
N SER A 174 0.03 0.88 -20.86
CA SER A 174 0.81 2.12 -21.02
C SER A 174 1.44 2.60 -19.70
N GLN A 175 0.75 2.45 -18.57
CA GLN A 175 1.28 2.79 -17.24
C GLN A 175 2.37 1.80 -16.81
N MET A 176 2.33 0.56 -17.31
CA MET A 176 3.42 -0.39 -17.11
C MET A 176 4.69 0.03 -17.86
N ASP A 177 4.57 0.59 -19.07
CA ASP A 177 5.71 1.13 -19.81
C ASP A 177 6.31 2.35 -19.09
N ASP A 178 5.46 3.24 -18.58
CA ASP A 178 5.87 4.37 -17.74
C ASP A 178 6.61 3.89 -16.48
N TRP A 179 6.13 2.81 -15.87
CA TRP A 179 6.78 2.19 -14.72
C TRP A 179 8.15 1.62 -15.04
N GLN A 180 8.31 0.93 -16.19
CA GLN A 180 9.63 0.44 -16.60
C GLN A 180 10.61 1.59 -16.83
N THR A 181 10.14 2.67 -17.45
CA THR A 181 10.93 3.88 -17.67
C THR A 181 11.32 4.52 -16.34
N PHE A 182 10.38 4.63 -15.40
CA PHE A 182 10.64 5.14 -14.06
C PHE A 182 11.71 4.33 -13.33
N LYS A 183 11.66 3.00 -13.37
CA LYS A 183 12.69 2.15 -12.75
C LYS A 183 14.09 2.40 -13.32
N LYS A 184 14.20 2.65 -14.63
CA LYS A 184 15.49 2.98 -15.26
C LYS A 184 16.02 4.33 -14.76
N VAL A 185 15.14 5.34 -14.68
CA VAL A 185 15.49 6.65 -14.14
C VAL A 185 15.88 6.57 -12.66
N GLU A 186 15.14 5.80 -11.85
CA GLU A 186 15.45 5.59 -10.43
C GLU A 186 16.84 4.94 -10.26
N ALA A 187 17.13 3.90 -11.04
CA ALA A 187 18.44 3.27 -11.06
C ALA A 187 19.57 4.23 -11.48
N GLU A 188 19.34 5.07 -12.49
CA GLU A 188 20.32 6.07 -12.92
C GLU A 188 20.56 7.13 -11.84
N MET A 189 19.51 7.59 -11.16
CA MET A 189 19.62 8.54 -10.04
C MET A 189 20.41 7.95 -8.87
N VAL A 190 20.19 6.66 -8.55
CA VAL A 190 20.97 5.94 -7.54
C VAL A 190 22.44 5.89 -7.97
N ARG A 191 22.71 5.52 -9.22
CA ARG A 191 24.06 5.45 -9.79
C ARG A 191 24.78 6.80 -9.69
N GLN A 192 24.11 7.88 -10.09
CA GLN A 192 24.68 9.23 -10.05
C GLN A 192 25.03 9.70 -8.62
N ARG A 193 24.29 9.22 -7.60
CA ARG A 193 24.47 9.68 -6.20
C ARG A 193 25.30 8.76 -5.32
N LYS A 194 25.23 7.45 -5.53
CA LYS A 194 25.86 6.41 -4.71
C LYS A 194 26.91 5.59 -5.47
N GLY A 195 27.15 5.90 -6.75
CA GLY A 195 28.08 5.17 -7.60
C GLY A 195 27.56 3.79 -8.03
N ASP A 196 28.46 3.02 -8.65
CA ASP A 196 28.14 1.69 -9.19
C ASP A 196 27.87 0.65 -8.08
N ASP A 197 28.58 0.74 -6.94
CA ASP A 197 28.35 -0.12 -5.77
C ASP A 197 26.96 0.11 -5.18
N GLY A 198 26.55 1.37 -5.01
CA GLY A 198 25.21 1.70 -4.53
C GLY A 198 24.10 1.30 -5.50
N LEU A 199 24.38 1.25 -6.81
CA LEU A 199 23.45 0.71 -7.80
C LEU A 199 23.33 -0.82 -7.68
N LEU A 200 24.42 -1.52 -7.43
CA LEU A 200 24.42 -2.97 -7.22
C LEU A 200 23.58 -3.34 -5.98
N ASP A 201 23.86 -2.70 -4.84
CA ASP A 201 23.12 -2.89 -3.60
C ASP A 201 21.62 -2.63 -3.79
N PHE A 202 21.29 -1.53 -4.48
CA PHE A 202 19.91 -1.18 -4.80
C PHE A 202 19.20 -2.25 -5.66
N LYS A 203 19.89 -2.81 -6.66
CA LYS A 203 19.33 -3.90 -7.49
C LYS A 203 19.14 -5.17 -6.67
N MET A 204 20.10 -5.52 -5.80
CA MET A 204 19.99 -6.69 -4.93
C MET A 204 18.81 -6.57 -3.98
N LEU A 205 18.64 -5.41 -3.33
CA LEU A 205 17.52 -5.16 -2.42
C LEU A 205 16.16 -5.25 -3.12
N LYS A 206 16.02 -4.66 -4.33
CA LYS A 206 14.79 -4.75 -5.12
C LYS A 206 14.48 -6.18 -5.55
N GLU A 207 15.50 -6.98 -5.83
CA GLU A 207 15.36 -8.37 -6.21
C GLU A 207 14.96 -9.26 -5.03
N GLU A 208 15.55 -9.04 -3.85
CA GLU A 208 15.14 -9.70 -2.61
C GLU A 208 13.68 -9.40 -2.28
N GLU A 209 13.27 -8.12 -2.33
CA GLU A 209 11.86 -7.71 -2.15
C GLU A 209 10.93 -8.42 -3.16
N ARG A 210 11.36 -8.57 -4.41
CA ARG A 210 10.59 -9.25 -5.46
C ARG A 210 10.41 -10.74 -5.14
N ILE A 211 11.49 -11.41 -4.77
CA ILE A 211 11.53 -12.83 -4.41
C ILE A 211 10.64 -13.08 -3.21
N ASP A 212 10.81 -12.35 -2.11
CA ASP A 212 10.01 -12.48 -0.89
C ASP A 212 8.50 -12.32 -1.17
N ARG A 213 8.13 -11.33 -2.00
CA ARG A 213 6.73 -11.13 -2.41
C ARG A 213 6.19 -12.26 -3.28
N GLU A 214 6.97 -12.79 -4.21
CA GLU A 214 6.56 -13.93 -5.06
C GLU A 214 6.43 -15.22 -4.26
N HIS A 215 7.35 -15.46 -3.33
CA HIS A 215 7.23 -16.56 -2.38
C HIS A 215 5.96 -16.42 -1.54
N TRP A 216 5.69 -15.24 -0.99
CA TRP A 216 4.45 -14.99 -0.24
C TRP A 216 3.21 -15.26 -1.10
N ARG A 217 3.18 -14.80 -2.36
CA ARG A 217 2.06 -15.03 -3.26
C ARG A 217 1.82 -16.52 -3.50
N ARG A 218 2.88 -17.26 -3.87
CA ARG A 218 2.80 -18.72 -4.09
C ARG A 218 2.35 -19.47 -2.84
N SER A 219 2.90 -19.13 -1.68
CA SER A 219 2.51 -19.74 -0.41
C SER A 219 1.07 -19.40 -0.02
N SER A 220 0.61 -18.17 -0.28
CA SER A 220 -0.76 -17.75 -0.01
C SER A 220 -1.76 -18.44 -0.94
N GLU A 221 -1.45 -18.56 -2.23
CA GLU A 221 -2.25 -19.31 -3.21
C GLU A 221 -2.34 -20.79 -2.82
N PHE A 222 -1.21 -21.40 -2.47
CA PHE A 222 -1.16 -22.79 -2.01
C PHE A 222 -1.96 -23.03 -0.72
N ARG A 223 -1.92 -22.07 0.22
CA ARG A 223 -2.73 -22.12 1.44
C ARG A 223 -4.22 -21.96 1.14
N ALA A 224 -4.58 -21.14 0.16
CA ALA A 224 -5.96 -20.99 -0.28
C ALA A 224 -6.50 -22.28 -0.94
N THR A 225 -5.69 -22.94 -1.77
CA THR A 225 -6.09 -24.22 -2.41
C THR A 225 -6.25 -25.34 -1.38
N LEU A 226 -5.33 -25.48 -0.43
CA LEU A 226 -5.44 -26.47 0.66
C LEU A 226 -6.64 -26.21 1.57
N GLY A 227 -6.94 -24.95 1.87
CA GLY A 227 -8.12 -24.59 2.66
C GLY A 227 -9.45 -24.94 1.95
N GLN A 228 -9.43 -24.99 0.62
CA GLN A 228 -10.58 -25.37 -0.21
C GLN A 228 -10.78 -26.90 -0.26
N GLU A 229 -9.69 -27.68 -0.28
CA GLU A 229 -9.74 -29.15 -0.25
C GLU A 229 -10.25 -29.70 1.09
N VAL A 230 -9.95 -29.04 2.22
CA VAL A 230 -10.45 -29.45 3.54
C VAL A 230 -11.97 -29.21 3.70
N CYS A 231 -12.57 -28.30 2.92
CA CYS A 231 -14.04 -28.13 2.86
C CYS A 231 -14.73 -29.02 1.80
N GLY A 232 -13.98 -29.74 0.95
CA GLY A 232 -14.53 -30.54 -0.16
C GLY A 232 -14.80 -32.02 0.13
N LEU A 233 -14.45 -32.54 1.31
CA LEU A 233 -14.56 -33.96 1.66
C LEU A 233 -15.64 -34.30 2.70
N GLY A 234 -16.56 -33.38 2.98
CA GLY A 234 -17.73 -33.64 3.80
C GLY A 234 -19.01 -33.56 2.98
N LEU A 235 -19.42 -34.67 2.34
CA LEU A 235 -20.81 -35.10 2.08
C LEU A 235 -20.89 -36.01 0.84
N THR A 236 -20.79 -37.33 1.07
CA THR A 236 -21.56 -38.31 0.29
C THR A 236 -22.09 -39.40 1.24
N MET A 237 -23.41 -39.33 1.45
CA MET A 237 -24.33 -40.22 2.18
C MET A 237 -24.44 -41.61 1.49
N PRO A 238 -25.07 -42.66 2.08
CA PRO A 238 -26.55 -42.76 2.19
C PRO A 238 -27.08 -43.43 3.47
N ALA A 239 -28.41 -43.41 3.55
CA ALA A 239 -29.32 -43.87 4.61
C ALA A 239 -29.16 -45.33 5.06
#